data_AF-A0A9D6G8S8-F1
#
_entry.id   AF-A0A9D6G8S8-F1
#
_cell.length_a   1.000
_cell.length_b   1.000
_cell.length_c   1.000
_cell.angle_alpha   90.00
_cell.angle_beta   90.00
_cell.angle_gamma   90.00
#
_symmetry.space_group_name_H-M   'P 1'
#
loop_
_entity.id
_entity.type
_entity.pdbx_description
1 polymer ?
#
loop_
_entity_poly.entity_id
_entity_poly.type
_entity_poly.pdbx_seq_one_letter_code
_entity_poly.pdbx_strand_id
1 'polypeptide(L)' 'DVVDGNPNAVIEVTDFWTFARDSKSRDPNWTLVATNSLD' A
#
# COMPACT_ATOMS: atom_id res chain seq x y z
N ASP A 1 -0.16 -18.70 -19.76
CA ASP A 1 0.30 -17.50 -20.50
C ASP A 1 0.20 -16.26 -19.64
N VAL A 2 1.13 -15.33 -19.85
CA VAL A 2 1.09 -14.00 -19.21
C VAL A 2 -0.09 -13.23 -19.81
N VAL A 3 -0.96 -12.71 -18.96
CA VAL A 3 -2.16 -11.97 -19.37
C VAL A 3 -1.93 -10.45 -19.48
N ASP A 4 -0.91 -9.92 -18.80
CA ASP A 4 -0.38 -8.55 -18.96
C ASP A 4 1.02 -8.43 -18.31
N GLY A 5 1.81 -7.43 -18.73
CA GLY A 5 3.13 -7.10 -18.19
C GLY A 5 4.30 -7.94 -18.74
N ASN A 6 5.50 -7.65 -18.22
CA ASN A 6 6.72 -8.39 -18.55
C ASN A 6 7.33 -8.99 -17.27
N PRO A 7 7.35 -10.32 -17.10
CA PRO A 7 7.84 -10.97 -15.88
C PRO A 7 9.36 -10.79 -15.64
N ASN A 8 10.11 -10.37 -16.66
CA ASN A 8 11.54 -10.10 -16.57
C ASN A 8 11.86 -8.60 -16.40
N ALA A 9 10.86 -7.72 -16.42
CA ALA A 9 11.07 -6.30 -16.19
C ALA A 9 11.10 -6.00 -14.69
N VAL A 10 12.12 -5.26 -14.26
CA VAL A 10 12.20 -4.68 -12.91
C VAL A 10 11.86 -3.20 -13.03
N ILE A 11 10.86 -2.74 -12.28
CA ILE A 11 10.43 -1.35 -12.23
C ILE A 11 10.52 -0.82 -10.81
N GLU A 12 10.92 0.45 -10.68
CA GLU A 12 10.86 1.17 -9.41
C GLU A 12 9.46 1.74 -9.23
N VAL A 13 8.86 1.48 -8.07
CA VAL A 13 7.52 1.96 -7.71
C VAL A 13 7.61 2.64 -6.36
N THR A 14 6.95 3.80 -6.25
CA THR A 14 6.81 4.51 -4.98
C THR A 14 5.34 4.58 -4.60
N ASP A 15 5.03 4.06 -3.41
CA ASP A 15 3.69 4.03 -2.84
C ASP A 15 3.60 4.85 -1.55
N PHE A 16 2.43 5.44 -1.33
CA PHE A 16 2.04 6.13 -0.12
C PHE A 16 0.94 5.36 0.61
N TRP A 17 1.20 5.03 1.86
CA TRP A 17 0.29 4.27 2.71
C TRP A 17 -0.15 5.15 3.89
N THR A 18 -1.46 5.34 4.06
CA THR A 18 -2.02 6.09 5.18
C THR A 18 -2.59 5.14 6.22
N PHE A 19 -2.06 5.20 7.44
CA PHE A 19 -2.54 4.40 8.56
C PHE A 19 -3.26 5.28 9.58
N ALA A 20 -4.35 4.77 10.16
CA ALA A 20 -5.07 5.41 11.24
C ALA A 20 -5.37 4.45 12.39
N ARG A 21 -5.43 4.98 13.62
CA ARG A 21 -6.01 4.30 14.78
C ARG A 21 -6.84 5.28 15.59
N ASP A 22 -7.84 4.75 16.30
CA ASP A 22 -8.49 5.51 17.36
C ASP A 22 -7.57 5.59 18.58
N SER A 23 -7.21 6.81 19.00
CA SER A 23 -6.33 7.06 20.14
C SER A 23 -6.94 6.68 21.50
N LYS A 24 -8.27 6.51 21.56
CA LYS A 24 -8.97 6.02 22.74
C LYS A 24 -9.06 4.49 22.78
N SER A 25 -8.73 3.82 21.68
CA SER A 25 -8.75 2.36 21.61
C SER A 25 -7.67 1.75 22.50
N ARG A 26 -8.01 0.64 23.17
CA ARG A 26 -7.04 -0.20 23.88
C ARG A 26 -6.29 -1.13 22.91
N ASP A 27 -6.82 -1.34 21.72
CA ASP A 27 -6.12 -2.05 20.66
C ASP A 27 -5.07 -1.11 20.05
N PRO A 28 -3.77 -1.43 20.18
CA PRO A 28 -2.70 -0.56 19.74
C PRO A 28 -2.51 -0.56 18.21
N ASN A 29 -3.19 -1.46 17.49
CA ASN A 29 -2.98 -1.67 16.06
C ASN A 29 -3.48 -0.49 15.21
N TRP A 30 -2.74 -0.23 14.13
CA TRP A 30 -3.09 0.76 13.13
C TRP A 30 -3.70 0.06 11.91
N THR A 31 -4.77 0.64 11.36
CA THR A 31 -5.45 0.13 10.17
C THR A 31 -4.99 0.92 8.95
N LEU A 32 -4.73 0.24 7.84
CA LEU A 32 -4.52 0.88 6.54
C LEU A 32 -5.85 1.47 6.06
N VAL A 33 -5.90 2.79 5.90
CA VAL A 33 -7.13 3.51 5.54
C VAL A 33 -7.08 4.15 4.16
N ALA A 34 -5.88 4.32 3.57
CA ALA A 34 -5.74 4.75 2.18
C ALA A 34 -4.42 4.26 1.58
N THR A 35 -4.45 3.99 0.28
CA THR A 35 -3.28 3.72 -0.57
C THR A 35 -3.27 4.70 -1.73
N ASN A 36 -2.10 5.19 -2.07
CA ASN A 36 -1.88 6.05 -3.23
C ASN A 36 -0.49 5.74 -3.82
N SER A 37 -0.28 6.03 -5.08
CA SER A 37 1.01 5.82 -5.77
C SER A 37 1.37 7.10 -6.52
N LEU A 38 2.66 7.27 -6.81
CA LEU A 38 3.04 8.24 -7.84
C LEU A 38 2.46 7.74 -9.18
N ASP A 39 1.61 8.55 -9.81
CA ASP A 39 1.09 8.31 -11.17
C ASP A 39 2.23 8.16 -12.20
#